data_AF-A0A1H7BYJ5-F1
#
_entry.id   AF-A0A1H7BYJ5-F1
#
_cell.length_a   1.000
_cell.length_b   1.000
_cell.length_c   1.000
_cell.angle_alpha   90.00
_cell.angle_beta   90.00
_cell.angle_gamma   90.00
#
_symmetry.space_group_name_H-M   'P 1'
#
loop_
_entity.id
_entity.type
_entity.pdbx_description
1 polymer ?
#
loop_
_entity_poly.entity_id
_entity_poly.type
_entity_poly.pdbx_seq_one_letter_code
_entity_poly.pdbx_strand_id
1 'polypeptide(L)'
;MDPVRFRPEPPLVADASVWINLVAGGRANDVLRTLSKPTIIPSIALGELERGRDKGRSAHDGITPLIAAGYVTVIDLPAEAEDVYLSLVAGRATQTLDDGEAATLALALHLGATALIDERKAISIAAARFPVLTVATTTDLLLSAQVRAVLDAEQLADVLFAALTEARMRVPDHLLDEVCACLGFDRTQLCLSLPARVRSAPQSDLGRPLIR
;
A
#
# COMPACT_ATOMS: atom_id res chain seq x y z
N MET A 1 -7.42 -8.84 22.80
CA MET A 1 -7.11 -9.53 21.53
C MET A 1 -6.31 -8.55 20.71
N ASP A 2 -5.04 -8.86 20.43
CA ASP A 2 -4.29 -8.09 19.44
C ASP A 2 -5.08 -8.22 18.13
N PRO A 3 -5.62 -7.12 17.56
CA PRO A 3 -6.28 -7.22 16.25
C PRO A 3 -5.26 -7.88 15.33
N VAL A 4 -5.69 -8.87 14.54
CA VAL A 4 -4.80 -9.64 13.67
C VAL A 4 -4.03 -8.64 12.82
N ARG A 5 -2.79 -8.33 13.22
CA ARG A 5 -1.89 -7.46 12.46
C ARG A 5 -1.65 -8.16 11.14
N PHE A 6 -1.80 -7.42 10.04
CA PHE A 6 -1.54 -7.96 8.72
C PHE A 6 -0.19 -8.69 8.69
N ARG A 7 -0.22 -9.93 8.22
CA ARG A 7 0.98 -10.73 7.96
C ARG A 7 1.14 -10.85 6.45
N PRO A 8 2.19 -10.27 5.85
CA PRO A 8 2.45 -10.38 4.42
C PRO A 8 2.85 -11.82 4.05
N GLU A 9 1.87 -12.71 3.91
CA GLU A 9 2.06 -14.07 3.42
C GLU A 9 2.13 -14.04 1.89
N PRO A 10 3.26 -14.42 1.27
CA PRO A 10 3.39 -14.35 -0.16
C PRO A 10 2.70 -15.53 -0.86
N PRO A 11 2.25 -15.37 -2.11
CA PRO A 11 2.56 -14.25 -3.00
C PRO A 11 1.79 -12.96 -2.66
N LEU A 12 2.44 -11.82 -2.88
CA LEU A 12 1.82 -10.48 -2.81
C LEU A 12 1.77 -9.90 -4.22
N VAL A 13 0.62 -9.42 -4.67
CA VAL A 13 0.46 -8.73 -5.94
C VAL A 13 0.11 -7.28 -5.66
N ALA A 14 0.93 -6.34 -6.11
CA ALA A 14 0.82 -4.94 -5.75
C ALA A 14 0.49 -4.04 -6.94
N ASP A 15 -0.50 -3.17 -6.73
CA ASP A 15 -0.88 -2.12 -7.66
C ASP A 15 0.20 -1.02 -7.77
N ALA A 16 0.16 -0.23 -8.87
CA ALA A 16 1.00 0.92 -9.12
C ALA A 16 1.10 1.89 -7.92
N SER A 17 -0.03 2.18 -7.25
CA SER A 17 -0.06 3.09 -6.10
C SER A 17 0.82 2.64 -4.94
N VAL A 18 0.91 1.32 -4.69
CA VAL A 18 1.76 0.74 -3.64
C VAL A 18 3.24 1.00 -3.94
N TRP A 19 3.65 0.82 -5.19
CA TRP A 19 5.02 1.09 -5.61
C TRP A 19 5.39 2.57 -5.51
N ILE A 20 4.47 3.46 -5.87
CA ILE A 20 4.65 4.91 -5.71
C ILE A 20 4.90 5.24 -4.23
N ASN A 21 4.10 4.67 -3.32
CA ASN A 21 4.24 4.89 -1.87
C ASN A 21 5.57 4.34 -1.33
N LEU A 22 5.95 3.11 -1.70
CA LEU A 22 7.21 2.49 -1.24
C LEU A 22 8.45 3.23 -1.78
N VAL A 23 8.43 3.66 -3.04
CA VAL A 23 9.53 4.43 -3.65
C VAL A 23 9.64 5.82 -3.00
N ALA A 24 8.52 6.51 -2.79
CA ALA A 24 8.50 7.80 -2.09
C ALA A 24 9.04 7.68 -0.67
N GLY A 25 8.78 6.56 0.02
CA GLY A 25 9.34 6.26 1.33
C GLY A 25 10.87 6.08 1.37
N GLY A 26 11.54 5.98 0.23
CA GLY A 26 13.01 5.92 0.12
C GLY A 26 13.65 4.63 0.64
N ARG A 27 12.86 3.69 1.19
CA ARG A 27 13.35 2.43 1.79
C ARG A 27 12.67 1.17 1.23
N ALA A 28 12.20 1.22 -0.01
CA ALA A 28 11.52 0.09 -0.66
C ALA A 28 12.34 -1.22 -0.60
N ASN A 29 13.66 -1.16 -0.83
CA ASN A 29 14.54 -2.33 -0.72
C ASN A 29 14.52 -2.94 0.70
N ASP A 30 14.63 -2.09 1.73
CA ASP A 30 14.62 -2.54 3.12
C ASP A 30 13.29 -3.18 3.54
N VAL A 31 12.18 -2.72 2.96
CA VAL A 31 10.85 -3.30 3.14
C VAL A 31 10.75 -4.64 2.40
N LEU A 32 11.08 -4.68 1.11
CA LEU A 32 10.91 -5.86 0.27
C LEU A 32 11.82 -7.01 0.67
N ARG A 33 13.04 -6.75 1.18
CA ARG A 33 13.93 -7.81 1.68
C ARG A 33 13.38 -8.54 2.90
N THR A 34 12.40 -7.96 3.60
CA THR A 34 11.74 -8.62 4.74
C THR A 34 10.77 -9.71 4.29
N LEU A 35 10.37 -9.70 3.01
CA LEU A 35 9.43 -10.63 2.43
C LEU A 35 10.15 -11.89 1.98
N SER A 36 9.56 -13.05 2.25
CA SER A 36 10.18 -14.34 1.93
C SER A 36 10.13 -14.70 0.44
N LYS A 37 9.42 -13.93 -0.38
CA LYS A 37 9.34 -14.07 -1.84
C LYS A 37 9.27 -12.68 -2.49
N PRO A 38 9.68 -12.55 -3.77
CA PRO A 38 9.49 -11.31 -4.52
C PRO A 38 8.02 -10.90 -4.57
N THR A 39 7.77 -9.59 -4.46
CA THR A 39 6.43 -9.02 -4.66
C THR A 39 6.16 -8.95 -6.17
N ILE A 40 4.92 -9.22 -6.56
CA ILE A 40 4.50 -9.26 -7.95
C ILE A 40 3.90 -7.90 -8.33
N ILE A 41 4.23 -7.41 -9.52
CA ILE A 41 3.51 -6.31 -10.18
C ILE A 41 2.90 -6.83 -11.50
N PRO A 42 1.60 -6.62 -11.75
CA PRO A 42 1.03 -6.89 -13.07
C PRO A 42 1.68 -5.99 -14.13
N SER A 43 1.98 -6.51 -15.32
CA SER A 43 2.57 -5.72 -16.41
C SER A 43 1.72 -4.50 -16.81
N ILE A 44 0.39 -4.61 -16.70
CA ILE A 44 -0.56 -3.51 -16.91
C ILE A 44 -0.30 -2.37 -15.92
N ALA A 45 -0.17 -2.67 -14.62
CA ALA A 45 0.12 -1.69 -13.58
C ALA A 45 1.54 -1.10 -13.72
N LEU A 46 2.53 -1.91 -14.14
CA LEU A 46 3.86 -1.39 -14.47
C LEU A 46 3.80 -0.38 -15.63
N GLY A 47 3.02 -0.67 -16.67
CA GLY A 47 2.82 0.24 -17.80
C GLY A 47 2.14 1.56 -17.41
N GLU A 48 1.37 1.61 -16.32
CA GLU A 48 0.84 2.85 -15.76
C GLU A 48 1.92 3.69 -15.07
N LEU A 49 2.84 3.05 -14.35
CA LEU A 49 4.00 3.73 -13.76
C LEU A 49 4.88 4.36 -14.85
N GLU A 50 5.09 3.65 -15.96
CA GLU A 50 5.81 4.15 -17.13
C GLU A 50 5.17 5.39 -17.73
N ARG A 51 3.85 5.35 -17.99
CA ARG A 51 3.10 6.50 -18.48
C ARG A 51 3.02 7.65 -17.48
N GLY A 52 3.16 7.35 -16.19
CA GLY A 52 3.23 8.34 -15.11
C GLY A 52 4.56 9.10 -15.07
N ARG A 53 5.64 8.53 -15.63
CA ARG A 53 6.98 9.14 -15.69
C ARG A 53 6.97 10.49 -16.41
N ASP A 54 6.21 10.59 -17.49
CA ASP A 54 6.06 11.81 -18.29
C ASP A 54 5.41 12.97 -17.51
N LYS A 55 4.82 12.68 -16.34
CA LYS A 55 4.19 13.66 -15.44
C LYS A 55 5.08 14.00 -14.23
N GLY A 56 6.36 13.65 -14.28
CA GLY A 56 7.34 13.94 -13.21
C GLY A 56 7.29 12.96 -12.03
N ARG A 57 6.62 11.81 -12.16
CA ARG A 57 6.60 10.76 -11.13
C ARG A 57 7.75 9.78 -11.38
N SER A 58 8.78 9.82 -10.53
CA SER A 58 9.99 8.97 -10.62
C SER A 58 9.80 7.52 -10.15
N ALA A 59 8.57 7.08 -9.87
CA ALA A 59 8.29 5.76 -9.32
C ALA A 59 8.76 4.62 -10.24
N HIS A 60 8.70 4.80 -11.57
CA HIS A 60 9.26 3.83 -12.53
C HIS A 60 10.79 3.72 -12.44
N ASP A 61 11.48 4.86 -12.29
CA ASP A 61 12.93 4.86 -12.09
C ASP A 61 13.30 4.20 -10.74
N GLY A 62 12.43 4.33 -9.72
CA GLY A 62 12.60 3.69 -8.41
C GLY A 62 12.31 2.18 -8.38
N ILE A 63 11.35 1.69 -9.18
CA ILE A 63 11.02 0.24 -9.21
C ILE A 63 12.01 -0.56 -10.07
N THR A 64 12.60 0.05 -11.10
CA THR A 64 13.51 -0.62 -12.03
C THR A 64 14.69 -1.32 -11.31
N PRO A 65 15.42 -0.68 -10.37
CA PRO A 65 16.45 -1.35 -9.58
C PRO A 65 15.92 -2.51 -8.73
N LEU A 66 14.67 -2.44 -8.25
CA LEU A 66 14.07 -3.49 -7.43
C LEU A 66 13.73 -4.73 -8.26
N ILE A 67 13.29 -4.53 -9.51
CA ILE A 67 13.10 -5.60 -10.50
C ILE A 67 14.46 -6.24 -10.82
N ALA A 68 15.48 -5.42 -11.13
CA ALA A 68 16.81 -5.91 -11.46
C ALA A 68 17.47 -6.69 -10.30
N ALA A 69 17.19 -6.30 -9.05
CA ALA A 69 17.66 -6.99 -7.85
C ALA A 69 16.83 -8.24 -7.48
N GLY A 70 15.75 -8.54 -8.21
CA GLY A 70 14.90 -9.70 -7.96
C GLY A 70 13.91 -9.56 -6.80
N TYR A 71 13.73 -8.35 -6.25
CA TYR A 71 12.71 -8.10 -5.21
C TYR A 71 11.31 -7.96 -5.78
N VAL A 72 11.21 -7.65 -7.08
CA VAL A 72 9.95 -7.48 -7.80
C VAL A 72 9.92 -8.39 -9.01
N THR A 73 8.81 -9.11 -9.20
CA THR A 73 8.56 -9.92 -10.40
C THR A 73 7.42 -9.30 -11.20
N VAL A 74 7.64 -9.09 -12.50
CA VAL A 74 6.58 -8.62 -13.41
C VAL A 74 5.87 -9.83 -13.98
N ILE A 75 4.54 -9.84 -13.94
CA ILE A 75 3.72 -10.93 -14.48
C ILE A 75 2.66 -10.35 -15.42
N ASP A 76 2.58 -10.91 -16.63
CA ASP A 76 1.46 -10.65 -17.54
C ASP A 76 0.18 -11.30 -17.02
N LEU A 77 -0.96 -10.64 -17.24
CA LEU A 77 -2.24 -11.20 -16.86
C LEU A 77 -2.48 -12.49 -17.67
N PRO A 78 -2.62 -13.65 -17.02
CA PRO A 78 -2.87 -14.90 -17.73
C PRO A 78 -4.28 -14.91 -18.33
N ALA A 79 -4.48 -15.65 -19.42
CA ALA A 79 -5.77 -15.74 -20.11
C ALA A 79 -6.90 -16.21 -19.17
N GLU A 80 -6.59 -17.09 -18.23
CA GLU A 80 -7.53 -17.59 -17.22
C GLU A 80 -8.02 -16.50 -16.25
N ALA A 81 -7.33 -15.37 -16.16
CA ALA A 81 -7.71 -14.22 -15.33
C ALA A 81 -8.39 -13.10 -16.14
N GLU A 82 -8.44 -13.19 -17.48
CA GLU A 82 -9.02 -12.15 -18.35
C GLU A 82 -10.51 -11.92 -18.07
N ASP A 83 -11.29 -12.98 -17.85
CA ASP A 83 -12.73 -12.83 -17.57
C ASP A 83 -12.99 -12.01 -16.30
N VAL A 84 -12.18 -12.26 -15.25
CA VAL A 84 -12.26 -11.50 -14.00
C VAL A 84 -11.86 -10.06 -14.25
N TYR A 85 -10.75 -9.83 -14.94
CA TYR A 85 -10.29 -8.49 -15.31
C TYR A 85 -11.33 -7.70 -16.12
N LEU A 86 -11.85 -8.28 -17.20
CA LEU A 86 -12.87 -7.65 -18.05
C LEU A 86 -14.12 -7.29 -17.25
N SER A 87 -14.53 -8.16 -16.33
CA SER A 87 -15.66 -7.89 -15.45
C SER A 87 -15.43 -6.75 -14.44
N LEU A 88 -14.17 -6.34 -14.22
CA LEU A 88 -13.78 -5.25 -13.33
C LEU A 88 -13.58 -3.93 -14.09
N VAL A 89 -13.26 -3.96 -15.38
CA VAL A 89 -13.10 -2.73 -16.19
C VAL A 89 -14.34 -2.37 -17.01
N ALA A 90 -15.21 -3.34 -17.32
CA ALA A 90 -16.42 -3.13 -18.10
C ALA A 90 -17.67 -2.95 -17.22
N GLY A 91 -18.45 -1.90 -17.48
CA GLY A 91 -19.72 -1.66 -16.79
C GLY A 91 -19.97 -0.20 -16.41
N ARG A 92 -20.80 0.01 -15.38
CA ARG A 92 -21.06 1.35 -14.83
C ARG A 92 -19.81 1.84 -14.09
N ALA A 93 -19.47 3.12 -14.24
CA ALA A 93 -18.29 3.73 -13.62
C ALA A 93 -18.17 3.52 -12.09
N THR A 94 -19.29 3.36 -11.38
CA THR A 94 -19.33 3.07 -9.93
C THR A 94 -18.96 1.64 -9.57
N GLN A 95 -18.92 0.75 -10.56
CA GLN A 95 -18.64 -0.68 -10.42
C GLN A 95 -17.41 -1.11 -11.23
N THR A 96 -16.76 -0.17 -11.91
CA THR A 96 -15.53 -0.42 -12.65
C THR A 96 -14.31 0.18 -11.95
N LEU A 97 -13.17 -0.44 -12.21
CA LEU A 97 -11.84 -0.02 -11.75
C LEU A 97 -11.03 0.50 -12.93
N ASP A 98 -9.88 1.12 -12.62
CA ASP A 98 -8.87 1.32 -13.65
C ASP A 98 -8.17 0.00 -14.01
N ASP A 99 -7.40 0.01 -15.10
CA ASP A 99 -6.78 -1.19 -15.64
C ASP A 99 -5.74 -1.76 -14.66
N GLY A 100 -4.96 -0.92 -13.98
CA GLY A 100 -3.97 -1.32 -12.98
C GLY A 100 -4.58 -2.03 -11.76
N GLU A 101 -5.60 -1.45 -11.14
CA GLU A 101 -6.31 -2.02 -9.99
C GLU A 101 -7.03 -3.33 -10.39
N ALA A 102 -7.70 -3.33 -11.54
CA ALA A 102 -8.39 -4.50 -12.06
C ALA A 102 -7.42 -5.66 -12.33
N ALA A 103 -6.28 -5.39 -12.97
CA ALA A 103 -5.26 -6.38 -13.25
C ALA A 103 -4.64 -6.94 -11.96
N THR A 104 -4.41 -6.07 -10.97
CA THR A 104 -3.92 -6.47 -9.65
C THR A 104 -4.87 -7.43 -8.95
N LEU A 105 -6.17 -7.10 -8.89
CA LEU A 105 -7.17 -7.98 -8.27
C LEU A 105 -7.33 -9.30 -9.02
N ALA A 106 -7.42 -9.27 -10.35
CA ALA A 106 -7.61 -10.45 -11.17
C ALA A 106 -6.41 -11.42 -11.04
N LEU A 107 -5.19 -10.89 -11.10
CA LEU A 107 -3.98 -11.67 -10.93
C LEU A 107 -3.85 -12.22 -9.51
N ALA A 108 -4.14 -11.41 -8.49
CA ALA A 108 -4.08 -11.86 -7.10
C ALA A 108 -5.05 -13.01 -6.83
N LEU A 109 -6.28 -12.90 -7.35
CA LEU A 109 -7.29 -13.95 -7.23
C LEU A 109 -6.85 -15.24 -7.94
N HIS A 110 -6.32 -15.12 -9.16
CA HIS A 110 -5.82 -16.26 -9.93
C HIS A 110 -4.69 -17.01 -9.20
N LEU A 111 -3.77 -16.28 -8.58
CA LEU A 111 -2.61 -16.85 -7.88
C LEU A 111 -2.90 -17.32 -6.45
N GLY A 112 -4.10 -17.05 -5.92
CA GLY A 112 -4.38 -17.22 -4.49
C GLY A 112 -3.49 -16.34 -3.60
N ALA A 113 -3.12 -15.16 -4.11
CA ALA A 113 -2.24 -14.20 -3.47
C ALA A 113 -3.01 -13.19 -2.60
N THR A 114 -2.27 -12.39 -1.83
CA THR A 114 -2.80 -11.14 -1.26
C THR A 114 -2.66 -10.01 -2.27
N ALA A 115 -3.73 -9.26 -2.51
CA ALA A 115 -3.67 -8.01 -3.27
C ALA A 115 -3.27 -6.84 -2.37
N LEU A 116 -2.26 -6.07 -2.78
CA LEU A 116 -1.89 -4.81 -2.14
C LEU A 116 -2.47 -3.64 -2.96
N ILE A 117 -3.45 -2.93 -2.38
CA ILE A 117 -4.19 -1.83 -3.02
C ILE A 117 -4.54 -0.76 -2.00
N ASP A 118 -4.37 0.53 -2.34
CA ASP A 118 -4.69 1.67 -1.46
C ASP A 118 -6.04 2.38 -1.80
N GLU A 119 -6.63 2.08 -2.95
CA GLU A 119 -7.84 2.74 -3.43
C GLU A 119 -9.13 2.16 -2.80
N ARG A 120 -10.05 3.05 -2.41
CA ARG A 120 -11.23 2.71 -1.61
C ARG A 120 -12.24 1.87 -2.38
N LYS A 121 -12.55 2.27 -3.59
CA LYS A 121 -13.52 1.61 -4.47
C LYS A 121 -13.00 0.23 -4.86
N ALA A 122 -11.73 0.05 -5.19
CA ALA A 122 -11.08 -1.23 -5.45
C ALA A 122 -11.17 -2.18 -4.24
N ILE A 123 -10.80 -1.71 -3.05
CA ILE A 123 -10.96 -2.51 -1.81
C ILE A 123 -12.43 -2.89 -1.58
N SER A 124 -13.35 -1.94 -1.73
CA SER A 124 -14.79 -2.16 -1.55
C SER A 124 -15.35 -3.17 -2.56
N ILE A 125 -14.96 -3.07 -3.82
CA ILE A 125 -15.37 -3.97 -4.89
C ILE A 125 -14.79 -5.37 -4.66
N ALA A 126 -13.53 -5.48 -4.26
CA ALA A 126 -12.90 -6.75 -3.93
C ALA A 126 -13.61 -7.45 -2.77
N ALA A 127 -13.87 -6.74 -1.66
CA ALA A 127 -14.58 -7.29 -0.51
C ALA A 127 -16.01 -7.77 -0.87
N ALA A 128 -16.70 -7.04 -1.76
CA ALA A 128 -18.06 -7.39 -2.17
C ALA A 128 -18.12 -8.55 -3.17
N ARG A 129 -17.18 -8.62 -4.13
CA ARG A 129 -17.23 -9.58 -5.25
C ARG A 129 -16.36 -10.82 -5.02
N PHE A 130 -15.28 -10.69 -4.27
CA PHE A 130 -14.27 -11.72 -4.06
C PHE A 130 -13.96 -11.86 -2.56
N PRO A 131 -14.92 -12.32 -1.73
CA PRO A 131 -14.75 -12.38 -0.27
C PRO A 131 -13.63 -13.32 0.19
N VAL A 132 -13.14 -14.20 -0.69
CA VAL A 132 -11.99 -15.09 -0.44
C VAL A 132 -10.65 -14.41 -0.69
N LEU A 133 -10.62 -13.30 -1.43
CA LEU A 133 -9.40 -12.57 -1.74
C LEU A 133 -8.98 -11.73 -0.54
N THR A 134 -7.76 -11.97 -0.07
CA THR A 134 -7.17 -11.09 0.95
C THR A 134 -6.68 -9.81 0.28
N VAL A 135 -7.13 -8.67 0.79
CA VAL A 135 -6.69 -7.35 0.35
C VAL A 135 -6.06 -6.62 1.52
N ALA A 136 -4.89 -6.04 1.31
CA ALA A 136 -4.19 -5.21 2.27
C ALA A 136 -3.70 -3.92 1.62
N THR A 137 -3.35 -2.92 2.42
CA THR A 137 -2.88 -1.62 1.95
C THR A 137 -1.36 -1.48 2.11
N THR A 138 -0.77 -0.43 1.52
CA THR A 138 0.62 -0.08 1.81
C THR A 138 0.84 0.19 3.30
N THR A 139 -0.16 0.77 3.97
CA THR A 139 -0.09 1.03 5.41
C THR A 139 -0.02 -0.29 6.20
N ASP A 140 -0.83 -1.29 5.83
CA ASP A 140 -0.77 -2.63 6.44
C ASP A 140 0.62 -3.25 6.31
N LEU A 141 1.21 -3.18 5.12
CA LEU A 141 2.55 -3.71 4.86
C LEU A 141 3.61 -2.99 5.72
N LEU A 142 3.61 -1.66 5.74
CA LEU A 142 4.61 -0.87 6.48
C LEU A 142 4.50 -1.06 8.01
N LEU A 143 3.29 -1.26 8.54
CA LEU A 143 3.08 -1.49 9.97
C LEU A 143 3.23 -2.97 10.38
N SER A 144 3.47 -3.87 9.43
CA SER A 144 3.65 -5.31 9.70
C SER A 144 4.84 -5.59 10.62
N ALA A 145 4.77 -6.71 11.34
CA ALA A 145 5.84 -7.12 12.24
C ALA A 145 7.17 -7.36 11.51
N GLN A 146 7.10 -7.83 10.26
CA GLN A 146 8.25 -8.11 9.39
C GLN A 146 9.02 -6.82 9.08
N VAL A 147 8.32 -5.75 8.72
CA VAL A 147 8.94 -4.44 8.45
C VAL A 147 9.49 -3.84 9.74
N ARG A 148 8.74 -3.91 10.84
CA ARG A 148 9.16 -3.42 12.17
C ARG A 148 10.36 -4.17 12.76
N ALA A 149 10.65 -5.39 12.28
CA ALA A 149 11.83 -6.14 12.70
C ALA A 149 13.12 -5.63 12.05
N VAL A 150 13.02 -4.83 10.98
CA VAL A 150 14.15 -4.39 10.16
C VAL A 150 14.29 -2.86 10.14
N LEU A 151 13.19 -2.13 10.26
CA LEU A 151 13.20 -0.68 10.42
C LEU A 151 12.97 -0.35 11.89
N ASP A 152 13.84 0.48 12.47
CA ASP A 152 13.57 1.07 13.77
C ASP A 152 12.39 2.07 13.71
N ALA A 153 11.98 2.58 14.87
CA ALA A 153 10.83 3.46 14.98
C ALA A 153 11.01 4.78 14.19
N GLU A 154 12.20 5.36 14.19
CA GLU A 154 12.48 6.62 13.50
C GLU A 154 12.49 6.40 11.98
N GLN A 155 13.14 5.34 11.53
CA GLN A 155 13.16 4.94 10.12
C GLN A 155 11.76 4.63 9.59
N LEU A 156 10.93 3.93 10.36
CA LEU A 156 9.54 3.68 9.96
C LEU A 156 8.74 4.99 9.90
N ALA A 157 8.95 5.90 10.85
CA ALA A 157 8.31 7.21 10.84
C ALA A 157 8.74 8.05 9.63
N ASP A 158 10.02 8.00 9.22
CA ASP A 158 10.53 8.66 8.02
C ASP A 158 9.88 8.12 6.75
N VAL A 159 9.79 6.79 6.63
CA VAL A 159 9.15 6.12 5.48
C VAL A 159 7.67 6.50 5.39
N LEU A 160 6.94 6.42 6.50
CA LEU A 160 5.52 6.81 6.55
C LEU A 160 5.35 8.29 6.21
N PHE A 161 6.19 9.15 6.77
CA PHE A 161 6.12 10.59 6.54
C PHE A 161 6.30 10.93 5.05
N ALA A 162 7.36 10.40 4.42
CA ALA A 162 7.62 10.65 3.01
C ALA A 162 6.55 10.04 2.09
N ALA A 163 6.04 8.84 2.39
CA ALA A 163 4.91 8.27 1.64
C ALA A 163 3.65 9.16 1.73
N LEU A 164 3.40 9.75 2.90
CA LEU A 164 2.24 10.63 3.12
C LEU A 164 2.39 12.01 2.46
N THR A 165 3.58 12.60 2.47
CA THR A 165 3.81 13.96 1.93
C THR A 165 4.07 13.95 0.43
N GLU A 166 4.88 13.01 -0.06
CA GLU A 166 5.34 12.99 -1.45
C GLU A 166 4.40 12.19 -2.35
N ALA A 167 3.97 11.00 -1.90
CA ALA A 167 3.08 10.13 -2.68
C ALA A 167 1.59 10.35 -2.35
N ARG A 168 1.29 11.12 -1.29
CA ARG A 168 -0.09 11.31 -0.78
C ARG A 168 -0.75 9.98 -0.42
N MET A 169 0.05 9.05 0.13
CA MET A 169 -0.41 7.74 0.57
C MET A 169 -1.69 7.87 1.40
N ARG A 170 -2.65 6.98 1.14
CA ARG A 170 -3.89 6.95 1.90
C ARG A 170 -3.74 6.02 3.09
N VAL A 171 -4.27 6.44 4.24
CA VAL A 171 -4.32 5.64 5.46
C VAL A 171 -5.75 5.16 5.72
N PRO A 172 -5.98 3.84 5.88
CA PRO A 172 -7.27 3.31 6.33
C PRO A 172 -7.66 3.87 7.70
N ASP A 173 -8.95 4.17 7.91
CA ASP A 173 -9.39 4.83 9.15
C ASP A 173 -9.00 4.06 10.42
N HIS A 174 -8.96 2.73 10.36
CA HIS A 174 -8.60 1.86 11.48
C HIS A 174 -7.09 1.83 11.80
N LEU A 175 -6.23 2.36 10.93
CA LEU A 175 -4.78 2.45 11.14
C LEU A 175 -4.31 3.88 11.42
N LEU A 176 -5.22 4.87 11.41
CA LEU A 176 -4.88 6.28 11.58
C LEU A 176 -4.15 6.55 12.90
N ASP A 177 -4.64 5.99 14.01
CA ASP A 177 -4.06 6.23 15.33
C ASP A 177 -2.64 5.66 15.42
N GLU A 178 -2.39 4.48 14.84
CA GLU A 178 -1.06 3.87 14.82
C GLU A 178 -0.08 4.66 13.94
N VAL A 179 -0.53 5.13 12.77
CA VAL A 179 0.29 6.01 11.91
C VAL A 179 0.61 7.32 12.61
N CYS A 180 -0.38 7.97 13.24
CA CYS A 180 -0.15 9.22 13.97
C CYS A 180 0.80 9.02 15.17
N ALA A 181 0.69 7.89 15.86
CA ALA A 181 1.61 7.53 16.95
C ALA A 181 3.05 7.34 16.44
N CYS A 182 3.23 6.72 15.27
CA CYS A 182 4.56 6.59 14.65
C CYS A 182 5.15 7.93 14.20
N LEU A 183 4.34 8.83 13.63
CA LEU A 183 4.81 10.13 13.12
C LEU A 183 5.09 11.13 14.24
N GLY A 184 4.36 11.06 15.34
CA GLY A 184 4.29 12.12 16.33
C GLY A 184 3.48 13.33 15.83
N PHE A 185 3.25 14.28 16.74
CA PHE A 185 2.36 15.42 16.49
C PHE A 185 2.84 16.29 15.31
N ASP A 186 4.08 16.77 15.37
CA ASP A 186 4.62 17.74 14.40
C ASP A 186 4.54 17.23 12.96
N ARG A 187 4.98 15.99 12.71
CA ARG A 187 4.92 15.37 11.37
C ARG A 187 3.48 15.12 10.92
N THR A 188 2.61 14.67 11.83
CA THR A 188 1.19 14.42 11.52
C THR A 188 0.51 15.68 10.96
N GLN A 189 0.83 16.87 11.47
CA GLN A 189 0.21 18.12 11.00
C GLN A 189 0.57 18.45 9.53
N LEU A 190 1.76 18.04 9.09
CA LEU A 190 2.30 18.32 7.75
C LEU A 190 1.77 17.34 6.69
N CYS A 191 1.24 16.18 7.09
CA CYS A 191 0.75 15.16 6.17
C CYS A 191 -0.66 15.48 5.64
N LEU A 192 -0.77 16.29 4.58
CA LEU A 192 -2.08 16.74 4.03
C LEU A 192 -3.00 15.63 3.53
N SER A 193 -2.47 14.43 3.27
CA SER A 193 -3.23 13.21 2.95
C SER A 193 -4.02 12.66 4.14
N LEU A 194 -3.64 13.02 5.37
CA LEU A 194 -4.36 12.63 6.58
C LEU A 194 -5.60 13.50 6.81
N PRO A 195 -6.70 12.93 7.37
CA PRO A 195 -7.89 13.68 7.70
C PRO A 195 -7.61 14.89 8.60
N ALA A 196 -8.28 16.02 8.36
CA ALA A 196 -8.08 17.24 9.15
C ALA A 196 -8.25 17.02 10.68
N ARG A 197 -9.14 16.10 11.08
CA ARG A 197 -9.40 15.77 12.50
C ARG A 197 -8.15 15.27 13.24
N VAL A 198 -7.26 14.53 12.58
CA VAL A 198 -6.04 14.00 13.21
C VAL A 198 -4.86 14.97 13.12
N ARG A 199 -4.88 15.90 12.17
CA ARG A 199 -3.83 16.93 12.00
C ARG A 199 -3.96 18.08 13.00
N SER A 200 -5.17 18.32 13.50
CA SER A 200 -5.48 19.45 14.38
C SER A 200 -5.62 19.06 15.86
N ALA A 201 -5.44 17.80 16.24
CA ALA A 201 -5.63 17.33 17.60
C ALA A 201 -4.38 17.61 18.46
N PRO A 202 -4.37 18.61 19.37
CA PRO A 202 -3.27 18.76 20.32
C PRO A 202 -3.21 17.53 21.24
N GLN A 203 -2.01 17.01 21.49
CA GLN A 203 -1.80 16.05 22.59
C GLN A 203 -2.26 16.70 23.89
N SER A 204 -3.40 16.26 24.43
CA SER A 204 -3.79 16.58 25.80
C SER A 204 -4.16 15.29 26.54
N ASP A 205 -3.41 15.06 27.63
CA ASP A 205 -3.62 14.15 28.77
C ASP A 205 -3.51 12.61 28.59
N LEU A 206 -2.29 12.15 28.31
CA LEU A 206 -1.78 10.86 28.81
C LEU A 206 -0.58 11.14 29.73
N GLY A 207 -0.80 11.81 30.86
CA GLY A 207 0.34 12.15 31.74
C GLY A 207 0.09 12.95 33.01
N ARG A 208 -1.14 13.10 33.52
CA ARG A 208 -1.31 13.62 34.89
C ARG A 208 -1.31 12.46 35.90
N PRO A 209 -0.32 12.35 36.79
CA PRO A 209 -0.45 11.47 37.94
C PRO A 209 -1.58 12.01 38.82
N LEU A 210 -2.51 11.15 39.21
CA LEU A 210 -3.40 11.44 40.34
C LEU A 210 -2.51 11.62 41.58
N ILE A 211 -2.25 12.87 41.95
CA ILE A 211 -1.79 13.20 43.29
C ILE A 211 -3.02 13.13 44.20
N ARG A 212 -2.83 12.39 45.29
CA ARG A 212 -3.79 11.98 46.32
C ARG A 212 -4.67 13.09 46.86
#